data_AF-A0A955CL22-F1
#
_entry.id   AF-A0A955CL22-F1
#
_cell.length_a   1.000
_cell.length_b   1.000
_cell.length_c   1.000
_cell.angle_alpha   90.00
_cell.angle_beta   90.00
_cell.angle_gamma   90.00
#
_symmetry.space_group_name_H-M   'P 1'
#
loop_
_entity.id
_entity.type
_entity.pdbx_description
1 polymer ?
#
loop_
_entity_poly.entity_id
_entity_poly.type
_entity_poly.pdbx_seq_one_letter_code
_entity_poly.pdbx_strand_id
1 'polypeptide(L)' 'AVGIDSEIWSGFAFGMGIERMAMLKYGVNDIKYYYEGDLRFLRQFV' A
#
# COMPACT_ATOMS: atom_id res chain seq x y z
N ALA A 1 -4.31 26.11 -1.87
CA ALA A 1 -2.94 26.06 -1.32
C ALA A 1 -3.03 26.23 0.20
N VAL A 2 -2.18 25.55 0.98
CA VAL A 2 -2.28 25.50 2.46
C VAL A 2 -1.59 26.64 3.21
N GLY A 3 -1.17 27.71 2.52
CA GLY A 3 -0.58 28.91 3.15
C GLY A 3 0.88 28.75 3.62
N ILE A 4 1.64 27.81 3.05
CA ILE A 4 3.07 27.63 3.33
C ILE A 4 3.88 28.40 2.28
N ASP A 5 4.84 29.20 2.74
CA ASP A 5 5.81 29.90 1.89
C ASP A 5 6.90 28.91 1.42
N SER A 6 6.95 28.69 0.10
CA SER A 6 7.89 27.75 -0.54
C SER A 6 9.31 28.29 -0.69
N GLU A 7 9.56 29.58 -0.46
CA GLU A 7 10.93 30.14 -0.46
C GLU A 7 11.65 29.85 0.87
N ILE A 8 10.88 29.72 1.95
CA ILE A 8 11.41 29.43 3.29
C ILE A 8 11.42 27.92 3.56
N TRP A 9 10.39 27.21 3.09
CA TRP A 9 10.16 25.80 3.43
C TRP A 9 10.13 24.92 2.18
N SER A 10 10.88 23.82 2.23
CA SER A 10 10.81 22.74 1.24
C SER A 10 10.25 21.46 1.89
N GLY A 11 9.67 20.58 1.07
CA GLY A 11 9.10 19.33 1.53
C GLY A 11 9.12 18.27 0.44
N PHE A 12 9.05 17.01 0.87
CA PHE A 12 8.86 15.87 -0.02
C PHE A 12 7.62 15.10 0.42
N ALA A 13 7.04 14.36 -0.52
CA ALA A 13 5.94 13.45 -0.26
C ALA A 13 6.21 12.13 -1.00
N PHE A 14 5.78 11.04 -0.40
CA PHE A 14 5.76 9.74 -1.05
C PHE A 14 4.46 9.02 -0.73
N GLY A 15 4.12 8.07 -1.59
CA GLY A 15 2.98 7.18 -1.42
C GLY A 15 3.38 5.79 -1.88
N MET A 16 2.88 4.78 -1.17
CA MET A 16 3.06 3.39 -1.55
C MET A 16 1.73 2.65 -1.42
N GLY A 17 1.46 1.76 -2.38
CA GLY A 17 0.32 0.86 -2.31
C GLY A 17 0.64 -0.32 -1.39
N ILE A 18 -0.17 -0.50 -0.35
CA ILE A 18 0.00 -1.58 0.63
C ILE A 18 -0.10 -2.94 -0.07
N GLU A 19 -1.01 -3.07 -1.02
CA GLU A 19 -1.26 -4.29 -1.79
C GLU A 19 -0.02 -4.69 -2.59
N ARG A 20 0.63 -3.74 -3.27
CA ARG A 20 1.83 -4.04 -4.06
C ARG A 20 2.99 -4.49 -3.18
N MET A 21 3.16 -3.85 -2.02
CA MET A 21 4.19 -4.24 -1.05
C MET A 21 3.90 -5.64 -0.49
N ALA A 22 2.65 -5.95 -0.18
CA ALA A 22 2.23 -7.27 0.29
C ALA A 22 2.44 -8.36 -0.78
N MET A 23 2.10 -8.09 -2.04
CA MET A 23 2.32 -9.02 -3.15
C MET A 23 3.79 -9.39 -3.33
N LEU A 24 4.68 -8.40 -3.27
CA LEU A 24 6.12 -8.62 -3.37
C LEU A 24 6.66 -9.39 -2.15
N LYS A 25 6.22 -9.02 -0.94
CA LYS A 25 6.69 -9.64 0.30
C LYS A 25 6.26 -11.10 0.44
N TYR A 26 5.03 -11.42 0.05
CA TYR A 26 4.43 -12.74 0.28
C TYR A 26 4.26 -13.58 -1.00
N GLY A 27 4.78 -13.11 -2.14
CA GLY A 27 4.70 -13.83 -3.42
C GLY A 27 3.27 -14.00 -3.94
N VAL A 28 2.36 -13.09 -3.61
CA VAL A 28 0.97 -13.15 -4.09
C VAL A 28 0.92 -12.61 -5.52
N ASN A 29 0.50 -13.46 -6.45
CA ASN A 29 0.52 -13.15 -7.88
C ASN A 29 -0.77 -12.48 -8.40
N ASP A 30 -1.86 -12.53 -7.63
CA ASP A 30 -3.17 -11.97 -8.03
C ASP A 30 -3.74 -11.09 -6.92
N ILE A 31 -4.03 -9.83 -7.26
CA ILE A 31 -4.52 -8.83 -6.31
C ILE A 31 -5.96 -9.13 -5.86
N LYS A 32 -6.74 -9.91 -6.63
CA LYS A 32 -8.13 -10.23 -6.30
C LYS A 32 -8.27 -10.98 -4.98
N TYR A 33 -7.26 -11.77 -4.59
CA TYR A 33 -7.25 -12.50 -3.32
C TYR A 33 -7.43 -11.57 -2.11
N TYR A 34 -7.06 -10.29 -2.20
CA TYR A 34 -7.28 -9.32 -1.12
C TYR A 34 -8.73 -8.84 -0.99
N TYR A 35 -9.56 -8.98 -2.04
CA TYR A 35 -10.91 -8.42 -2.09
C TYR A 35 -12.03 -9.47 -2.11
N GLU A 36 -11.72 -10.71 -2.50
CA GLU A 36 -12.71 -11.79 -2.63
C GLU A 36 -13.17 -12.39 -1.29
N GLY A 37 -12.42 -12.17 -0.20
CA GLY A 37 -12.79 -12.67 1.13
C GLY A 37 -12.65 -14.19 1.31
N ASP A 38 -11.81 -14.86 0.51
CA ASP A 38 -11.60 -16.31 0.61
C ASP A 38 -10.89 -16.68 1.94
N LEU A 39 -11.60 -17.39 2.82
CA LEU A 39 -11.05 -17.86 4.09
C LEU A 39 -9.82 -18.75 3.93
N ARG A 40 -9.67 -19.48 2.82
CA ARG A 40 -8.48 -20.32 2.55
C ARG A 40 -7.24 -19.47 2.31
N PHE A 41 -7.39 -18.31 1.69
CA PHE A 41 -6.31 -17.35 1.53
C PHE A 41 -5.96 -16.70 2.87
N LEU A 42 -6.98 -16.20 3.61
CA LEU A 42 -6.79 -15.50 4.88
C LEU A 42 -6.13 -16.37 5.95
N ARG A 43 -6.42 -17.68 5.98
CA ARG A 43 -5.80 -18.63 6.92
C ARG A 43 -4.29 -18.82 6.76
N GLN A 44 -3.67 -18.36 5.67
CA GLN A 44 -2.22 -18.49 5.45
C GLN A 44 -1.40 -17.48 6.28
N PHE A 45 -2.05 -16.47 6.85
CA PHE A 45 -1.41 -15.35 7.55
C PHE A 45 -1.69 -15.31 9.05
N VAL A 46 -2.29 -16.37 9.59
CA VAL A 46 -2.60 -16.55 11.02
C VAL A 46 -1.80 -17.72 11.57
#